data_AF-A0A3A3DKE5-F1
#
_entry.id   AF-A0A3A3DKE5-F1
#
_cell.length_a   1.000
_cell.length_b   1.000
_cell.length_c   1.000
_cell.angle_alpha   90.00
_cell.angle_beta   90.00
_cell.angle_gamma   90.00
#
_symmetry.space_group_name_H-M   'P 1'
#
loop_
_entity.id
_entity.type
_entity.pdbx_description
1 polymer ?
#
loop_
_entity_poly.entity_id
_entity_poly.type
_entity_poly.pdbx_seq_one_letter_code
_entity_poly.pdbx_strand_id
1 'polypeptide(L)' 'MVQIVNLRTARKQRDRDTKRAAGDVSAAKHGEAKPLRDQRKAQAEQDARKLDGHRKDD' A
#
# COMPACT_ATOMS: atom_id res chain seq x y z
N MET A 1 12.33 33.89 -15.12
CA MET A 1 13.64 33.22 -14.93
C MET A 1 13.43 31.74 -15.17
N VAL A 2 14.07 31.12 -16.16
CA VAL A 2 13.89 29.68 -16.44
C VAL A 2 14.91 28.91 -15.63
N GLN A 3 14.45 28.02 -14.76
CA GLN A 3 15.33 27.15 -14.01
C GLN A 3 15.84 26.04 -14.93
N ILE A 4 17.14 26.05 -15.24
CA ILE A 4 17.76 24.96 -15.99
C ILE A 4 17.93 23.79 -15.03
N VAL A 5 16.99 22.85 -15.07
CA VAL A 5 17.02 21.63 -14.27
C VAL A 5 17.59 20.47 -15.06
N ASN A 6 18.53 19.74 -14.45
CA ASN A 6 19.07 18.53 -15.04
C ASN A 6 18.02 17.40 -14.97
N LEU A 7 17.44 17.07 -16.12
CA LEU A 7 16.41 16.02 -16.24
C LEU A 7 16.87 14.65 -15.74
N ARG A 8 18.17 14.32 -15.87
CA ARG A 8 18.72 13.04 -15.37
C ARG A 8 18.68 12.97 -13.85
N THR A 9 19.06 14.05 -13.17
CA THR A 9 19.04 14.08 -11.69
C THR A 9 17.61 14.09 -11.17
N ALA A 10 16.71 14.82 -11.84
CA ALA A 10 15.29 14.85 -11.50
C ALA A 10 14.62 13.46 -11.61
N ARG A 11 14.89 12.72 -12.70
CA ARG A 11 14.39 11.34 -12.86
C ARG A 11 14.95 10.40 -11.78
N LYS A 12 16.26 10.45 -11.53
CA LYS A 12 16.90 9.65 -10.48
C LYS A 12 16.34 9.97 -9.08
N GLN A 13 16.01 11.23 -8.82
CA GLN A 13 15.41 11.63 -7.56
C GLN A 13 14.00 11.05 -7.43
N ARG A 14 13.17 11.21 -8.47
CA ARG A 14 11.83 10.61 -8.53
C ARG A 14 11.87 9.10 -8.27
N ASP A 15 12.77 8.37 -8.92
CA ASP A 15 12.89 6.91 -8.74
C ASP A 15 13.35 6.51 -7.34
N ARG A 16 14.14 7.36 -6.66
CA ARG A 16 14.51 7.14 -5.26
C ARG A 16 13.35 7.43 -4.32
N ASP A 17 12.58 8.48 -4.60
CA ASP A 17 11.43 8.87 -3.79
C ASP A 17 10.32 7.83 -3.87
N THR A 18 10.03 7.29 -5.07
CA THR A 18 9.07 6.19 -5.24
C THR A 18 9.51 4.93 -4.49
N LYS A 19 10.79 4.58 -4.54
CA LYS A 19 11.34 3.45 -3.77
C LYS A 19 11.25 3.65 -2.26
N ARG A 20 11.50 4.86 -1.75
CA ARG A 20 11.33 5.16 -0.31
C ARG A 20 9.87 5.04 0.10
N ALA A 21 8.95 5.66 -0.64
CA ALA A 21 7.52 5.56 -0.34
C ALA A 21 7.00 4.10 -0.35
N ALA A 22 7.46 3.28 -1.31
CA ALA A 22 7.13 1.86 -1.34
C ALA A 22 7.71 1.10 -0.13
N GLY A 23 8.92 1.47 0.30
CA GLY A 23 9.57 0.95 1.50
C GLY A 23 8.80 1.31 2.77
N ASP A 24 8.38 2.56 2.92
CA ASP A 24 7.61 3.04 4.09
C ASP A 24 6.25 2.34 4.20
N VAL A 25 5.55 2.18 3.07
CA VAL A 25 4.28 1.41 3.01
C VAL A 25 4.50 -0.05 3.39
N SER A 26 5.61 -0.64 2.95
CA SER A 26 5.97 -2.03 3.29
C SER A 26 6.35 -2.15 4.76
N ALA A 27 7.12 -1.22 5.31
CA ALA A 27 7.51 -1.18 6.72
C ALA A 27 6.28 -1.03 7.62
N ALA A 28 5.31 -0.19 7.25
CA ALA A 28 4.04 -0.08 7.96
C ALA A 28 3.23 -1.40 7.94
N LYS A 29 3.21 -2.09 6.78
CA LYS A 29 2.48 -3.38 6.63
C LYS A 29 3.16 -4.56 7.33
N HIS A 30 4.50 -4.57 7.37
CA HIS A 30 5.30 -5.68 7.87
C HIS A 30 5.85 -5.45 9.28
N GLY A 31 5.83 -4.22 9.78
CA GLY A 31 6.14 -3.88 11.18
C GLY A 31 4.97 -4.10 12.14
N GLU A 32 3.80 -4.47 11.62
CA GLU A 32 2.64 -4.82 12.43
C GLU A 32 2.86 -6.17 13.14
N ALA A 33 2.57 -6.21 14.43
CA ALA A 33 2.67 -7.43 15.23
C ALA A 33 1.76 -8.52 14.64
N LYS A 34 2.26 -9.78 14.61
CA LYS A 34 1.52 -10.95 14.11
C LYS A 34 0.05 -11.02 14.56
N PRO A 35 -0.32 -10.82 15.85
CA PRO A 35 -1.72 -10.88 16.28
C PRO A 35 -2.63 -9.81 15.65
N LEU A 36 -2.12 -8.60 15.41
CA LEU A 36 -2.90 -7.52 14.78
C LEU A 36 -3.15 -7.81 13.30
N ARG A 37 -2.14 -8.35 12.61
CA ARG A 37 -2.27 -8.76 11.21
C ARG A 37 -3.32 -9.87 11.05
N ASP A 38 -3.32 -10.82 11.97
CA ASP A 38 -4.26 -11.95 11.94
C ASP A 38 -5.69 -11.47 12.27
N GLN A 39 -5.87 -10.54 13.21
CA GLN A 39 -7.15 -9.90 13.50
C GLN A 39 -7.72 -9.17 12.28
N ARG A 40 -6.88 -8.38 11.59
CA ARG A 40 -7.30 -7.64 10.38
C ARG A 40 -7.71 -8.58 9.24
N LYS A 41 -7.00 -9.70 9.06
CA LYS A 41 -7.38 -10.74 8.08
C LYS A 41 -8.72 -11.38 8.44
N ALA A 42 -8.89 -11.79 9.70
CA ALA A 42 -10.15 -12.40 10.16
C ALA A 42 -11.35 -11.45 9.98
N GLN A 43 -11.16 -10.15 10.23
CA GLN A 43 -12.18 -9.14 9.98
C GLN A 43 -12.53 -9.04 8.49
N ALA A 44 -11.53 -8.95 7.62
CA ALA A 44 -11.74 -8.90 6.17
C ALA A 44 -12.45 -10.15 5.63
N GLU A 45 -12.12 -11.34 6.13
CA GLU A 45 -12.78 -12.60 5.77
C GLU A 45 -14.23 -12.66 6.28
N GLN A 46 -14.50 -12.13 7.47
CA GLN A 46 -15.86 -12.04 7.98
C GLN A 46 -16.71 -11.12 7.10
N ASP A 47 -16.17 -9.96 6.73
CA ASP A 47 -16.89 -8.98 5.93
C ASP A 47 -17.08 -9.47 4.49
N ALA A 48 -16.10 -10.15 3.90
CA ALA A 48 -16.24 -10.83 2.62
C ALA A 48 -17.37 -11.88 2.67
N ARG A 49 -17.41 -12.73 3.70
CA ARG A 49 -18.49 -13.72 3.86
C ARG A 49 -19.87 -13.09 4.02
N LYS A 50 -19.98 -11.97 4.74
CA LYS A 50 -21.25 -11.22 4.84
C LYS A 50 -21.67 -10.71 3.46
N LEU A 51 -20.76 -10.09 2.72
CA LEU A 51 -21.04 -9.56 1.38
C LEU A 51 -21.41 -10.66 0.40
N ASP A 52 -20.70 -11.79 0.41
CA ASP A 52 -21.02 -12.95 -0.43
C ASP A 52 -22.39 -13.53 -0.06
N GLY A 53 -22.72 -13.65 1.23
CA GLY A 53 -24.07 -14.08 1.66
C GLY A 53 -25.18 -13.09 1.30
N HIS A 54 -24.86 -11.83 1.00
CA HIS A 54 -25.78 -10.82 0.51
C HIS A 54 -25.80 -10.70 -1.02
N ARG A 55 -24.93 -11.44 -1.74
CA ARG A 55 -24.96 -11.49 -3.19
C ARG A 55 -26.18 -12.31 -3.61
N LYS A 56 -27.04 -11.71 -4.45
CA LYS A 56 -28.07 -12.45 -5.17
C LYS A 56 -27.41 -12.95 -6.46
N ASP A 57 -27.26 -14.26 -6.56
CA ASP A 57 -26.90 -14.90 -7.82
C ASP A 57 -28.17 -14.91 -8.67
N ASP A 58 -28.23 -14.02 -9.67
CA ASP A 58 -29.26 -14.03 -10.73
C ASP A 58 -28.98 -15.15 -11.74
#